data_AF-A0A2Z6P1G4-F1
#
_entry.id   AF-A0A2Z6P1G4-F1
#
_cell.length_a   1.000
_cell.length_b   1.000
_cell.length_c   1.000
_cell.angle_alpha   90.00
_cell.angle_beta   90.00
_cell.angle_gamma   90.00
#
_symmetry.space_group_name_H-M   'P 1'
#
loop_
_entity.id
_entity.type
_entity.pdbx_description
1 polymer ?
#
loop_
_entity_poly.entity_id
_entity_poly.type
_entity_poly.pdbx_seq_one_letter_code
_entity_poly.pdbx_strand_id
1 'polypeptide(L)'
;MQGRKKVVRELIFDPEIEKTAKANRKAVRLAHQAALLASGADEILEEEVPSSNTSNDESESMAGVDPPPRRTLGDYGQATGGHNPNLGFQPLNPVSFDIKNTVLSALKENQFSGNESECPNIHLARFYEACGYTDPPGVTESNKKLRLFPLSLTGRAKDWIDTLPPNTITSWDELELKFQVQAFFEEVPNTWVRQSCPDATLYSRIEGSD
;
A
#
# COMPACT_ATOMS: atom_id res chain seq x y z
N MET A 1 -30.11 -12.71 -34.72
CA MET A 1 -29.28 -13.38 -33.68
C MET A 1 -28.10 -14.05 -34.39
N GLN A 2 -26.95 -13.37 -34.49
CA GLN A 2 -25.73 -13.95 -35.08
C GLN A 2 -24.83 -14.46 -33.94
N GLY A 3 -24.60 -15.77 -33.91
CA GLY A 3 -23.79 -16.44 -32.90
C GLY A 3 -22.30 -16.09 -33.00
N ARG A 4 -21.68 -15.80 -31.85
CA ARG A 4 -20.23 -15.65 -31.71
C ARG A 4 -19.55 -17.02 -31.83
N LYS A 5 -18.74 -17.22 -32.87
CA LYS A 5 -17.86 -18.38 -32.98
C LYS A 5 -16.71 -18.22 -31.98
N LYS A 6 -16.60 -19.13 -31.00
CA LYS A 6 -15.46 -19.26 -30.10
C LYS A 6 -14.29 -19.86 -30.89
N VAL A 7 -13.25 -19.09 -31.15
CA VAL A 7 -11.97 -19.62 -31.65
C VAL A 7 -11.25 -20.22 -30.45
N VAL A 8 -11.32 -21.54 -30.31
CA VAL A 8 -10.43 -22.29 -29.42
C VAL A 8 -9.05 -22.26 -30.08
N ARG A 9 -8.12 -21.52 -29.49
CA ARG A 9 -6.72 -21.53 -29.92
C ARG A 9 -6.11 -22.79 -29.34
N GLU A 10 -6.04 -23.83 -30.15
CA GLU A 10 -5.36 -25.07 -29.82
C GLU A 10 -3.86 -24.73 -29.64
N LEU A 11 -3.32 -24.99 -28.45
CA LEU A 11 -1.92 -24.72 -28.14
C LEU A 11 -1.07 -25.74 -28.90
N ILE A 12 -0.41 -25.28 -29.96
CA ILE A 12 0.49 -26.10 -30.77
C ILE A 12 1.72 -26.42 -29.92
N PHE A 13 2.03 -27.72 -29.80
CA PHE A 13 3.21 -28.21 -29.08
C PHE A 13 4.48 -27.79 -29.82
N ASP A 14 5.38 -27.11 -29.11
CA ASP A 14 6.70 -26.71 -29.63
C ASP A 14 7.80 -27.62 -29.03
N PRO A 15 8.34 -28.57 -29.82
CA PRO A 15 9.32 -29.55 -29.34
C PRO A 15 10.67 -28.94 -28.91
N GLU A 16 11.03 -27.75 -29.40
CA GLU A 16 12.29 -27.09 -29.05
C GLU A 16 12.25 -26.51 -27.62
N ILE A 17 11.09 -26.04 -27.17
CA ILE A 17 10.90 -25.52 -25.81
C ILE A 17 11.05 -26.64 -24.78
N GLU A 18 10.42 -27.80 -25.04
CA GLU A 18 10.50 -28.94 -24.12
C GLU A 18 11.92 -29.51 -24.04
N LYS A 19 12.62 -29.57 -25.19
CA LYS A 19 14.01 -30.01 -25.26
C LYS A 19 14.92 -29.12 -24.42
N THR A 20 14.72 -27.80 -24.49
CA THR A 20 15.48 -26.81 -23.71
C THR A 20 15.15 -26.90 -22.21
N ALA A 21 13.87 -27.03 -21.86
CA ALA A 21 13.44 -27.21 -20.47
C ALA A 21 14.04 -28.48 -19.85
N LYS A 22 14.05 -29.59 -20.60
CA LYS A 22 14.66 -30.86 -20.18
C LYS A 22 16.17 -30.73 -20.01
N ALA A 23 16.85 -30.01 -20.89
CA ALA A 23 18.28 -29.71 -20.76
C ALA A 23 18.58 -28.92 -19.48
N ASN A 24 17.79 -27.88 -19.17
CA ASN A 24 17.95 -27.10 -17.93
C ASN A 24 17.70 -27.93 -16.67
N ARG A 25 16.64 -28.76 -16.64
CA ARG A 25 16.41 -29.69 -15.51
C ARG A 25 17.55 -30.69 -15.33
N LYS A 26 18.19 -31.13 -16.42
CA LYS A 26 19.38 -31.99 -16.36
C LYS A 26 20.59 -31.22 -15.83
N ALA A 27 20.82 -29.99 -16.29
CA ALA A 27 21.91 -29.14 -15.84
C ALA A 27 21.83 -28.85 -14.33
N VAL A 28 20.64 -28.56 -13.81
CA VAL A 28 20.43 -28.33 -12.36
C VAL A 28 20.76 -29.58 -11.55
N ARG A 29 20.33 -30.77 -11.99
CA ARG A 29 20.66 -32.04 -11.32
C ARG A 29 22.16 -32.31 -11.34
N LEU A 30 22.82 -32.06 -12.47
CA LEU A 30 24.26 -32.22 -12.60
C LEU A 30 25.02 -31.20 -11.74
N ALA A 31 24.55 -29.96 -11.64
CA ALA A 31 25.15 -28.94 -10.79
C ALA A 31 25.00 -29.30 -9.30
N HIS A 32 23.85 -29.83 -8.90
CA HIS A 32 23.65 -30.33 -7.53
C HIS A 32 24.58 -31.52 -7.24
N GLN A 33 24.68 -32.49 -8.15
CA GLN A 33 25.60 -33.60 -8.00
C GLN A 33 27.07 -33.15 -7.98
N ALA A 34 27.46 -32.21 -8.85
CA ALA A 34 28.79 -31.64 -8.86
C ALA A 34 29.11 -30.86 -7.57
N ALA A 35 28.13 -30.16 -7.00
CA ALA A 35 28.28 -29.48 -5.71
C ALA A 35 28.46 -30.48 -4.56
N LEU A 36 27.70 -31.59 -4.56
CA LEU A 36 27.88 -32.68 -3.58
C LEU A 36 29.28 -33.32 -3.70
N LEU A 37 29.76 -33.53 -4.92
CA LEU A 37 31.11 -34.05 -5.17
C LEU A 37 32.20 -33.04 -4.79
N ALA A 38 31.96 -31.75 -5.00
CA ALA A 38 32.87 -30.68 -4.61
C ALA A 38 32.91 -30.45 -3.08
N SER A 39 31.83 -30.79 -2.36
CA SER A 39 31.77 -30.67 -0.90
C SER A 39 32.35 -31.86 -0.13
N GLY A 40 32.94 -32.85 -0.81
CA GLY A 40 33.77 -33.88 -0.18
C GLY A 40 33.10 -34.61 1.00
N ALA A 41 31.87 -35.08 0.81
CA ALA A 41 31.22 -35.99 1.76
C ALA A 41 31.21 -37.40 1.17
N ASP A 42 32.09 -38.25 1.69
CA ASP A 42 32.19 -39.68 1.39
C ASP A 42 30.94 -40.45 1.88
N GLU A 43 30.40 -41.28 0.97
CA GLU A 43 29.82 -42.64 1.19
C GLU A 43 28.50 -42.75 2.02
N ILE A 44 27.43 -43.50 1.68
CA ILE A 44 27.17 -44.71 0.87
C ILE A 44 25.69 -44.73 0.40
N LEU A 45 25.47 -45.38 -0.75
CA LEU A 45 24.18 -45.71 -1.39
C LEU A 45 23.39 -46.79 -0.61
N GLU A 46 22.06 -46.70 -0.55
CA GLU A 46 21.10 -47.65 -1.17
C GLU A 46 19.65 -47.32 -0.77
N GLU A 47 18.74 -47.94 -1.53
CA GLU A 47 17.35 -47.61 -1.83
C GLU A 47 16.32 -47.63 -0.68
N GLU A 48 15.10 -47.27 -1.09
CA GLU A 48 13.79 -47.58 -0.51
C GLU A 48 13.12 -46.48 0.35
N VAL A 49 12.16 -45.81 -0.29
CA VAL A 49 10.94 -45.28 0.36
C VAL A 49 10.13 -46.47 0.94
N PRO A 50 9.15 -46.30 1.85
CA PRO A 50 8.73 -45.10 2.58
C PRO A 50 8.44 -45.36 4.09
N SER A 51 8.12 -44.28 4.81
CA SER A 51 7.04 -44.20 5.81
C SER A 51 7.45 -43.75 7.22
N SER A 52 6.69 -42.74 7.66
CA SER A 52 6.25 -42.47 9.03
C SER A 52 7.28 -42.31 10.16
N ASN A 53 7.41 -41.03 10.53
CA ASN A 53 7.29 -40.48 11.88
C ASN A 53 8.39 -40.71 12.93
N THR A 54 8.53 -39.63 13.70
CA THR A 54 8.92 -39.47 15.11
C THR A 54 10.40 -39.29 15.51
N SER A 55 10.59 -38.12 16.15
CA SER A 55 11.50 -37.75 17.26
C SER A 55 13.00 -37.80 16.99
N ASN A 56 13.69 -36.66 16.87
CA ASN A 56 14.11 -35.67 17.89
C ASN A 56 15.52 -35.97 18.43
N ASP A 57 16.19 -34.88 18.83
CA ASP A 57 17.49 -34.76 19.52
C ASP A 57 18.72 -34.68 18.58
N GLU A 58 19.17 -33.46 18.22
CA GLU A 58 20.17 -32.60 18.92
C GLU A 58 21.59 -33.19 18.72
N SER A 59 22.63 -32.46 18.28
CA SER A 59 23.16 -31.23 18.87
C SER A 59 24.11 -30.48 17.92
N GLU A 60 24.00 -29.14 17.97
CA GLU A 60 25.10 -28.14 18.00
C GLU A 60 26.01 -27.98 16.76
N SER A 61 26.46 -26.80 16.32
CA SER A 61 26.22 -25.39 16.65
C SER A 61 26.99 -24.58 15.60
N MET A 62 26.39 -23.58 14.95
CA MET A 62 27.13 -22.52 14.27
C MET A 62 26.38 -21.18 14.39
N ALA A 63 26.92 -20.31 15.23
CA ALA A 63 26.81 -18.85 15.21
C ALA A 63 25.40 -18.22 14.98
N GLY A 64 24.67 -18.02 16.07
CA GLY A 64 24.28 -16.67 16.52
C GLY A 64 23.47 -15.76 15.60
N VAL A 65 22.44 -16.27 14.93
CA VAL A 65 21.26 -15.47 14.56
C VAL A 65 20.05 -16.26 14.98
N ASP A 66 19.33 -15.83 16.01
CA ASP A 66 18.08 -16.46 16.43
C ASP A 66 17.17 -16.59 15.20
N PRO A 67 16.79 -17.81 14.77
CA PRO A 67 15.82 -17.96 13.70
C PRO A 67 14.53 -17.28 14.16
N PRO A 68 13.89 -16.46 13.31
CA PRO A 68 12.64 -15.83 13.67
C PRO A 68 11.66 -16.91 14.14
N PRO A 69 10.89 -16.65 15.22
CA PRO A 69 9.97 -17.63 15.78
C PRO A 69 9.17 -18.30 14.65
N ARG A 70 9.10 -19.63 14.65
CA ARG A 70 8.33 -20.37 13.65
C ARG A 70 6.88 -19.88 13.70
N ARG A 71 6.50 -19.11 12.69
CA ARG A 71 5.15 -18.61 12.51
C ARG A 71 4.29 -19.73 11.90
N THR A 72 3.17 -20.04 12.53
CA THR A 72 2.17 -20.94 11.94
C THR A 72 1.49 -20.25 10.76
N LEU A 73 0.88 -20.99 9.82
CA LEU A 73 0.11 -20.37 8.73
C LEU A 73 -0.98 -19.41 9.25
N GLY A 74 -1.50 -19.66 10.47
CA GLY A 74 -2.43 -18.77 11.16
C GLY A 74 -1.81 -17.46 11.64
N ASP A 75 -0.51 -17.42 11.91
CA ASP A 75 0.20 -16.23 12.41
C ASP A 75 0.42 -15.19 11.30
N TYR A 76 0.40 -15.60 10.02
CA TYR A 76 0.45 -14.68 8.88
C TYR A 76 -0.86 -13.90 8.69
N GLY A 77 -1.98 -14.41 9.25
CA GLY A 77 -3.27 -13.73 9.27
C GLY A 77 -3.47 -12.82 10.47
N GLN A 78 -2.59 -12.90 11.48
CA GLN A 78 -2.62 -12.02 12.63
C GLN A 78 -1.83 -10.75 12.31
N ALA A 79 -2.53 -9.62 12.19
CA ALA A 79 -1.90 -8.31 12.06
C ALA A 79 -1.00 -8.08 13.29
N THR A 80 0.31 -8.28 13.11
CA THR A 80 1.30 -8.07 14.16
C THR A 80 1.35 -6.57 14.43
N GLY A 81 0.74 -6.16 15.55
CA GLY A 81 0.88 -4.82 16.11
C GLY A 81 -0.03 -3.76 15.50
N GLY A 82 -1.36 -3.90 15.65
CA GLY A 82 -2.35 -2.80 15.58
C GLY A 82 -2.44 -1.97 14.30
N HIS A 83 -1.48 -2.12 13.39
CA HIS A 83 -1.31 -1.35 12.18
C HIS A 83 -1.92 -2.18 11.06
N ASN A 84 -3.22 -1.98 10.86
CA ASN A 84 -3.89 -2.49 9.69
C ASN A 84 -3.52 -1.55 8.51
N PRO A 85 -2.72 -2.00 7.52
CA PRO A 85 -2.38 -1.20 6.34
C PRO A 85 -3.61 -0.89 5.46
N ASN A 86 -4.79 -1.41 5.81
CA ASN A 86 -6.05 -1.20 5.11
C ASN A 86 -6.91 -0.06 5.70
N LEU A 87 -6.49 0.64 6.77
CA LEU A 87 -7.34 1.68 7.36
C LEU A 87 -7.27 3.05 6.65
N GLY A 88 -6.42 3.22 5.64
CA GLY A 88 -6.30 4.47 4.89
C GLY A 88 -5.92 5.66 5.79
N PHE A 89 -6.33 6.87 5.39
CA PHE A 89 -6.09 8.08 6.18
C PHE A 89 -6.61 7.98 7.62
N GLN A 90 -5.70 8.14 8.59
CA GLN A 90 -6.05 8.24 10.01
C GLN A 90 -5.42 9.50 10.63
N PRO A 91 -6.23 10.46 11.11
CA PRO A 91 -5.70 11.59 11.87
C PRO A 91 -5.16 11.12 13.23
N LEU A 92 -4.14 11.80 13.76
CA LEU A 92 -3.47 11.43 15.02
C LEU A 92 -4.45 11.39 16.21
N ASN A 93 -5.48 12.23 16.20
CA ASN A 93 -6.51 12.25 17.23
C ASN A 93 -7.87 11.84 16.62
N PRO A 94 -8.14 10.53 16.47
CA PRO A 94 -9.36 10.06 15.85
C PRO A 94 -10.56 10.33 16.77
N VAL A 95 -11.52 11.10 16.27
CA VAL A 95 -12.79 11.36 16.96
C VAL A 95 -13.92 10.65 16.23
N SER A 96 -14.81 10.00 16.99
CA SER A 96 -16.03 9.37 16.50
C SER A 96 -17.25 10.22 16.88
N PHE A 97 -18.00 10.67 15.89
CA PHE A 97 -19.30 11.30 16.07
C PHE A 97 -20.24 10.87 14.94
N ASP A 98 -21.55 10.98 15.19
CA ASP A 98 -22.57 10.63 14.21
C ASP A 98 -22.62 11.66 13.07
N ILE A 99 -22.31 11.20 11.86
CA ILE A 99 -22.36 12.04 10.66
C ILE A 99 -23.81 12.10 10.19
N LYS A 100 -24.43 13.28 10.29
CA LYS A 100 -25.80 13.53 9.82
C LYS A 100 -25.91 13.28 8.32
N ASN A 101 -27.05 12.72 7.89
CA ASN A 101 -27.31 12.46 6.47
C ASN A 101 -27.21 13.73 5.60
N THR A 102 -27.64 14.89 6.10
CA THR A 102 -27.52 16.18 5.41
C THR A 102 -26.07 16.51 5.03
N VAL A 103 -25.13 16.28 5.96
CA VAL A 103 -23.70 16.49 5.72
C VAL A 103 -23.21 15.48 4.69
N LEU A 104 -23.55 14.20 4.86
CA LEU A 104 -23.12 13.14 3.94
C LEU A 104 -23.60 13.40 2.50
N SER A 105 -24.85 13.85 2.33
CA SER A 105 -25.38 14.24 1.03
C SER A 105 -24.61 15.42 0.44
N ALA A 106 -24.41 16.50 1.21
CA ALA A 106 -23.68 17.68 0.74
C ALA A 106 -22.24 17.36 0.30
N LEU A 107 -21.54 16.47 1.04
CA LEU A 107 -20.19 16.02 0.70
C LEU A 107 -20.18 15.14 -0.56
N LYS A 108 -21.20 14.30 -0.76
CA LYS A 108 -21.33 13.43 -1.93
C LYS A 108 -21.73 14.15 -3.20
N GLU A 109 -22.49 15.24 -3.10
CA GLU A 109 -22.91 16.05 -4.24
C GLU A 109 -21.76 16.83 -4.87
N ASN A 110 -20.70 17.11 -4.10
CA ASN A 110 -19.56 17.94 -4.52
C ASN A 110 -18.22 17.23 -4.31
N GLN A 111 -18.14 15.96 -4.70
CA GLN A 111 -16.90 15.20 -4.58
C GLN A 111 -15.80 15.77 -5.48
N PHE A 112 -14.57 15.76 -4.96
CA PHE A 112 -13.37 16.14 -5.69
C PHE A 112 -12.61 14.89 -6.10
N SER A 113 -12.42 14.72 -7.41
CA SER A 113 -11.72 13.59 -8.00
C SER A 113 -10.22 13.85 -8.18
N GLY A 114 -9.81 15.11 -8.14
CA GLY A 114 -8.45 15.55 -8.45
C GLY A 114 -8.22 15.68 -9.96
N ASN A 115 -9.26 15.99 -10.73
CA ASN A 115 -9.13 16.22 -12.17
C ASN A 115 -8.66 17.65 -12.47
N GLU A 116 -7.95 17.84 -13.57
CA GLU A 116 -7.44 19.17 -14.01
C GLU A 116 -8.56 20.20 -14.27
N SER A 117 -9.80 19.74 -14.48
CA SER A 117 -10.97 20.61 -14.64
C SER A 117 -11.58 21.10 -13.32
N GLU A 118 -11.17 20.53 -12.19
CA GLU A 118 -11.73 20.82 -10.87
C GLU A 118 -10.79 21.75 -10.09
N CYS A 119 -11.34 22.83 -9.54
CA CYS A 119 -10.54 23.77 -8.76
C CYS A 119 -10.52 23.38 -7.27
N PRO A 120 -9.34 23.13 -6.66
CA PRO A 120 -9.23 22.74 -5.24
C PRO A 120 -9.81 23.79 -4.28
N ASN A 121 -9.62 25.08 -4.60
CA ASN A 121 -10.16 26.18 -3.79
C ASN A 121 -11.69 26.21 -3.76
N ILE A 122 -12.34 25.89 -4.90
CA ILE A 122 -13.80 25.83 -4.99
C ILE A 122 -14.30 24.63 -4.17
N HIS A 123 -13.59 23.50 -4.24
CA HIS A 123 -13.92 22.34 -3.41
C HIS A 123 -13.82 22.65 -1.91
N LEU A 124 -12.74 23.29 -1.46
CA LEU A 124 -12.56 23.66 -0.05
C LEU A 124 -13.68 24.59 0.44
N ALA A 125 -14.11 25.56 -0.36
CA ALA A 125 -15.21 26.44 0.00
C ALA A 125 -16.53 25.67 0.23
N ARG A 126 -16.87 24.74 -0.68
CA ARG A 126 -18.07 23.88 -0.56
C ARG A 126 -17.95 22.92 0.61
N PHE A 127 -16.75 22.41 0.86
CA PHE A 127 -16.47 21.55 2.00
C PHE A 127 -16.70 22.28 3.34
N TYR A 128 -16.28 23.54 3.45
CA TYR A 128 -16.53 24.34 4.66
C TYR A 128 -18.01 24.61 4.89
N GLU A 129 -18.78 24.86 3.83
CA GLU A 129 -20.23 24.97 3.92
C GLU A 129 -20.86 23.67 4.46
N ALA A 130 -20.47 22.51 3.91
CA ALA A 130 -20.95 21.20 4.35
C ALA A 130 -20.60 20.90 5.82
N CYS A 131 -19.42 21.32 6.28
CA CYS A 131 -19.00 21.21 7.67
C CYS A 131 -19.87 22.06 8.62
N GLY A 132 -20.48 23.13 8.14
CA GLY A 132 -21.37 24.01 8.91
C GLY A 132 -22.71 23.35 9.28
N TYR A 133 -23.12 22.28 8.60
CA TYR A 133 -24.38 21.59 8.90
C TYR A 133 -24.31 20.68 10.14
N THR A 134 -23.12 20.53 10.74
CA THR A 134 -22.94 19.70 11.94
C THR A 134 -22.02 20.37 12.95
N ASP A 135 -22.43 20.26 14.22
CA ASP A 135 -21.69 20.77 15.37
C ASP A 135 -21.77 19.71 16.49
N PRO A 136 -20.95 18.65 16.42
CA PRO A 136 -20.96 17.58 17.40
C PRO A 136 -20.36 18.07 18.73
N PRO A 137 -21.04 17.84 19.87
CA PRO A 137 -20.56 18.34 21.16
C PRO A 137 -19.24 17.67 21.56
N GLY A 138 -18.30 18.47 22.07
CA GLY A 138 -17.00 17.97 22.55
C GLY A 138 -15.99 17.62 21.45
N VAL A 139 -16.28 17.95 20.18
CA VAL A 139 -15.36 17.73 19.05
C VAL A 139 -14.83 19.08 18.58
N THR A 140 -13.53 19.18 18.35
CA THR A 140 -12.93 20.40 17.78
C THR A 140 -13.27 20.51 16.29
N GLU A 141 -13.37 21.74 15.78
CA GLU A 141 -13.60 22.00 14.35
C GLU A 141 -12.56 21.30 13.47
N SER A 142 -11.30 21.30 13.90
CA SER A 142 -10.21 20.59 13.22
C SER A 142 -10.50 19.09 13.08
N ASN A 143 -10.84 18.41 14.18
CA ASN A 143 -11.12 16.97 14.18
C ASN A 143 -12.37 16.63 13.36
N LYS A 144 -13.39 17.51 13.42
CA LYS A 144 -14.59 17.41 12.60
C LYS A 144 -14.24 17.42 11.11
N LYS A 145 -13.47 18.42 10.66
CA LYS A 145 -13.05 18.55 9.26
C LYS A 145 -12.19 17.37 8.81
N LEU A 146 -11.19 16.97 9.60
CA LEU A 146 -10.35 15.81 9.30
C LEU A 146 -11.16 14.53 9.11
N ARG A 147 -12.25 14.35 9.85
CA ARG A 147 -13.12 13.18 9.73
C ARG A 147 -14.03 13.23 8.50
N LEU A 148 -14.50 14.42 8.11
CA LEU A 148 -15.43 14.61 7.00
C LEU A 148 -14.74 14.67 5.64
N PHE A 149 -13.53 15.21 5.57
CA PHE A 149 -12.83 15.47 4.32
C PHE A 149 -12.60 14.23 3.44
N PRO A 150 -12.21 13.05 3.97
CA PRO A 150 -12.09 11.85 3.15
C PRO A 150 -13.39 11.44 2.43
N LEU A 151 -14.55 11.87 2.93
CA LEU A 151 -15.86 11.57 2.34
C LEU A 151 -16.21 12.48 1.16
N SER A 152 -15.57 13.67 1.08
CA SER A 152 -15.72 14.59 -0.04
C SER A 152 -14.72 14.31 -1.17
N LEU A 153 -13.85 13.32 -1.03
CA LEU A 153 -12.88 12.94 -2.05
C LEU A 153 -13.30 11.67 -2.80
N THR A 154 -12.90 11.59 -4.07
CA THR A 154 -13.03 10.41 -4.92
C THR A 154 -11.81 10.29 -5.85
N GLY A 155 -11.72 9.21 -6.63
CA GLY A 155 -10.66 9.01 -7.63
C GLY A 155 -9.24 9.23 -7.09
N ARG A 156 -8.42 9.99 -7.85
CA ARG A 156 -7.02 10.25 -7.50
C ARG A 156 -6.86 10.98 -6.17
N ALA A 157 -7.76 11.91 -5.86
CA ALA A 157 -7.70 12.62 -4.58
C ALA A 157 -7.96 11.68 -3.39
N LYS A 158 -8.85 10.70 -3.55
CA LYS A 158 -9.08 9.67 -2.52
C LYS A 158 -7.90 8.70 -2.42
N ASP A 159 -7.28 8.34 -3.54
CA ASP A 159 -6.07 7.52 -3.50
C ASP A 159 -4.94 8.27 -2.78
N TRP A 160 -4.76 9.57 -3.08
CA TRP A 160 -3.77 10.41 -2.42
C TRP A 160 -3.95 10.45 -0.90
N ILE A 161 -5.16 10.70 -0.40
CA ILE A 161 -5.38 10.78 1.06
C ILE A 161 -5.07 9.44 1.74
N ASP A 162 -5.35 8.32 1.07
CA ASP A 162 -5.06 6.97 1.59
C ASP A 162 -3.57 6.62 1.56
N THR A 163 -2.77 7.30 0.73
CA THR A 163 -1.30 7.15 0.72
C THR A 163 -0.60 7.92 1.83
N LEU A 164 -1.30 8.85 2.49
CA LEU A 164 -0.70 9.64 3.56
C LEU A 164 -0.33 8.74 4.75
N PRO A 165 0.87 8.93 5.35
CA PRO A 165 1.27 8.12 6.48
C PRO A 165 0.30 8.32 7.66
N PRO A 166 -0.22 7.23 8.25
CA PRO A 166 -1.20 7.32 9.32
C PRO A 166 -0.59 7.98 10.56
N ASN A 167 -1.42 8.69 11.35
CA ASN A 167 -1.02 9.38 12.58
C ASN A 167 -0.01 10.53 12.39
N THR A 168 0.22 10.99 11.16
CA THR A 168 1.16 12.10 10.90
C THR A 168 0.48 13.45 10.97
N ILE A 169 -0.80 13.50 10.58
CA ILE A 169 -1.58 14.73 10.49
C ILE A 169 -2.33 14.96 11.79
N THR A 170 -2.05 16.10 12.42
CA THR A 170 -2.60 16.46 13.74
C THR A 170 -3.69 17.50 13.68
N SER A 171 -3.63 18.39 12.69
CA SER A 171 -4.58 19.49 12.50
C SER A 171 -5.13 19.53 11.08
N TRP A 172 -6.30 20.15 10.94
CA TRP A 172 -6.89 20.45 9.65
C TRP A 172 -5.97 21.31 8.79
N ASP A 173 -5.31 22.30 9.39
CA ASP A 173 -4.45 23.25 8.66
C ASP A 173 -3.26 22.53 7.98
N GLU A 174 -2.70 21.51 8.63
CA GLU A 174 -1.62 20.69 8.05
C GLU A 174 -2.13 19.87 6.85
N LEU A 175 -3.33 19.31 6.96
CA LEU A 175 -3.96 18.54 5.88
C LEU A 175 -4.33 19.45 4.70
N GLU A 176 -4.91 20.61 4.98
CA GLU A 176 -5.29 21.60 3.99
C GLU A 176 -4.06 22.11 3.22
N LEU A 177 -2.97 22.41 3.92
CA LEU A 177 -1.72 22.81 3.28
C LEU A 177 -1.20 21.71 2.35
N LYS A 178 -1.15 20.45 2.82
CA LYS A 178 -0.73 19.30 2.01
C LYS A 178 -1.65 19.08 0.80
N PHE A 179 -2.96 19.25 0.98
CA PHE A 179 -3.94 19.14 -0.09
C PHE A 179 -3.75 20.20 -1.16
N GLN A 180 -3.59 21.47 -0.76
CA GLN A 180 -3.34 22.56 -1.70
C GLN A 180 -2.03 22.33 -2.44
N VAL A 181 -0.94 22.04 -1.74
CA VAL A 181 0.36 21.73 -2.35
C VAL A 181 0.20 20.58 -3.36
N GLN A 182 -0.36 19.44 -2.96
CA GLN A 182 -0.55 18.32 -3.88
C GLN A 182 -1.36 18.73 -5.11
N ALA A 183 -2.49 19.41 -4.91
CA ALA A 183 -3.40 19.76 -5.98
C ALA A 183 -2.81 20.81 -6.94
N PHE A 184 -1.97 21.73 -6.46
CA PHE A 184 -1.27 22.72 -7.29
C PHE A 184 -0.03 22.15 -7.99
N PHE A 185 0.75 21.28 -7.33
CA PHE A 185 1.97 20.73 -7.91
C PHE A 185 1.70 19.59 -8.90
N GLU A 186 0.54 18.93 -8.86
CA GLU A 186 0.13 17.97 -9.89
C GLU A 186 -0.34 18.66 -11.20
N GLU A 187 -0.66 19.96 -11.17
CA GLU A 187 -0.96 20.76 -12.38
C GLU A 187 0.27 21.16 -13.20
N VAL A 188 1.48 21.03 -12.63
CA VAL A 188 2.71 21.33 -13.37
C VAL A 188 3.37 20.01 -13.79
N PRO A 189 3.40 19.67 -15.10
CA PRO A 189 4.29 18.61 -15.56
C PRO A 189 5.69 18.92 -15.05
N ASN A 190 6.41 17.86 -14.64
CA ASN A 190 7.71 17.85 -13.93
C ASN A 190 8.85 18.68 -14.54
N THR A 191 8.59 19.51 -15.56
CA THR A 191 9.54 20.37 -16.27
C THR A 191 9.44 21.86 -15.91
N TRP A 192 8.51 22.30 -15.05
CA TRP A 192 8.35 23.74 -14.72
C TRP A 192 8.70 24.14 -13.27
N VAL A 193 9.03 23.18 -12.41
CA VAL A 193 9.34 23.42 -10.98
C VAL A 193 10.58 24.31 -10.77
N ARG A 194 11.36 24.62 -11.81
CA ARG A 194 12.55 25.47 -11.70
C ARG A 194 12.34 26.95 -12.02
N GLN A 195 11.17 27.38 -12.51
CA GLN A 195 11.04 28.75 -13.06
C GLN A 195 9.89 29.61 -12.51
N SER A 196 8.93 29.08 -11.74
CA SER A 196 7.72 29.86 -11.37
C SER A 196 7.45 30.09 -9.87
N CYS A 197 8.42 29.89 -8.98
CA CYS A 197 8.34 30.43 -7.61
C CYS A 197 9.46 31.46 -7.39
N PRO A 198 9.17 32.78 -7.44
CA PRO A 198 10.14 33.80 -7.06
C PRO A 198 10.14 34.11 -5.55
N ASP A 199 9.49 33.29 -4.72
CA ASP A 199 9.56 33.46 -3.27
C ASP A 199 9.84 32.14 -2.55
N ALA A 200 11.11 31.96 -2.19
CA ALA A 200 11.66 30.82 -1.47
C ALA A 200 11.41 30.89 0.05
N THR A 201 10.59 31.82 0.54
CA THR A 201 10.41 32.01 2.00
C THR A 201 9.41 31.07 2.66
N LEU A 202 8.63 30.29 1.92
CA LEU A 202 7.74 29.27 2.51
C LEU A 202 8.42 27.92 2.77
N TYR A 203 9.62 27.68 2.24
CA TYR A 203 10.35 26.42 2.46
C TYR A 203 11.15 26.37 3.77
N SER A 204 11.39 27.50 4.44
CA SER A 204 12.23 27.56 5.64
C SER A 204 11.52 27.30 6.97
N ARG A 205 10.23 26.93 6.95
CA ARG A 205 9.47 26.64 8.20
C ARG A 205 9.26 25.16 8.50
N ILE A 206 9.67 24.26 7.60
CA ILE A 206 9.42 22.81 7.76
C ILE A 206 10.66 22.06 8.26
N GLU A 207 11.86 22.64 8.22
CA GLU A 207 13.06 22.05 8.82
C GLU A 207 13.79 23.05 9.73
N GLY A 208 13.54 22.99 11.04
CA GLY A 208 14.33 23.74 12.01
C GLY A 208 13.61 23.99 13.33
N SER A 209 13.68 23.02 14.24
CA SER A 209 13.65 23.27 15.68
C SER A 209 14.56 22.24 16.34
N ASP A 210 15.79 22.68 16.61
CA ASP A 210 16.65 22.19 17.69
C ASP A 210 16.35 23.08 18.91
#